data_AF-A0A2T2YF68-F1
#
_entry.id   AF-A0A2T2YF68-F1
#
_cell.length_a   1.000
_cell.length_b   1.000
_cell.length_c   1.000
_cell.angle_alpha   90.00
_cell.angle_beta   90.00
_cell.angle_gamma   90.00
#
_symmetry.space_group_name_H-M   'P 1'
#
loop_
_entity.id
_entity.type
_entity.pdbx_description
1 polymer ?
#
loop_
_entity_poly.entity_id
_entity_poly.type
_entity_poly.pdbx_seq_one_letter_code
_entity_poly.pdbx_strand_id
1 'polypeptide(L)'
;MAVSEERIKARFKERFKTIALANKTLDAFAAKVAPTIVDEAEDGVIDAQLDFFNGLHPDGAFLTMQKADDKAVNDKKKQAQNNNSENQQFNQQNQQQQPPAEMPDWFKPFAQKMEALETEKAQTTIQQKLSTRLKDIPALFYKGRLPKTEEELETVAAEIEADYTAFKQEAANSSANGGPPPRGTGISTADNKVSPAMKRLIEREKETKQV
;
A
#
# COMPACT_ATOMS: atom_id res chain seq x y z
N MET A 1 -26.78 -15.08 2.94
CA MET A 1 -26.45 -15.40 1.54
C MET A 1 -26.09 -14.09 0.83
N ALA A 2 -25.38 -14.14 -0.30
CA ALA A 2 -24.83 -12.96 -0.99
C ALA A 2 -25.60 -12.71 -2.28
N VAL A 3 -25.78 -11.45 -2.67
CA VAL A 3 -26.51 -11.09 -3.91
C VAL A 3 -25.90 -11.79 -5.13
N SER A 4 -26.75 -12.32 -6.01
CA SER A 4 -26.29 -12.94 -7.25
C SER A 4 -25.56 -11.95 -8.16
N GLU A 5 -24.44 -12.41 -8.74
CA GLU A 5 -23.65 -11.60 -9.67
C GLU A 5 -24.46 -11.10 -10.87
N GLU A 6 -25.44 -11.90 -11.32
CA GLU A 6 -26.33 -11.58 -12.43
C GLU A 6 -27.19 -10.35 -12.13
N ARG A 7 -27.68 -10.22 -10.89
CA ARG A 7 -28.47 -9.08 -10.44
C ARG A 7 -27.62 -7.81 -10.44
N ILE A 8 -26.37 -7.88 -9.98
CA ILE A 8 -25.43 -6.75 -10.01
C ILE A 8 -25.12 -6.34 -11.46
N LYS A 9 -24.89 -7.29 -12.36
CA LYS A 9 -24.63 -7.01 -13.79
C LYS A 9 -25.83 -6.34 -14.46
N ALA A 10 -27.05 -6.77 -14.16
CA ALA A 10 -28.27 -6.18 -14.69
C ALA A 10 -28.43 -4.71 -14.22
N ARG A 11 -28.33 -4.46 -12.91
CA ARG A 11 -28.39 -3.11 -12.32
C ARG A 11 -27.28 -2.20 -12.86
N PHE A 12 -26.07 -2.73 -13.01
CA PHE A 12 -24.95 -2.00 -13.60
C PHE A 12 -25.28 -1.49 -15.01
N LYS A 13 -25.77 -2.36 -15.89
CA LYS A 13 -26.12 -2.00 -17.27
C LYS A 13 -27.28 -1.01 -17.34
N GLU A 14 -28.21 -1.09 -16.40
CA GLU A 14 -29.34 -0.17 -16.31
C GLU A 14 -28.93 1.23 -15.83
N ARG A 15 -28.02 1.29 -14.85
CA ARG A 15 -27.54 2.55 -14.26
C ARG A 15 -26.48 3.24 -15.13
N PHE A 16 -25.55 2.48 -15.70
CA PHE A 16 -24.40 2.98 -16.47
C PHE A 16 -24.52 2.65 -17.96
N LYS A 17 -25.63 3.04 -18.58
CA LYS A 17 -25.89 2.79 -20.03
C LYS A 17 -24.83 3.38 -20.96
N THR A 18 -24.13 4.41 -20.51
CA THR A 18 -23.07 5.10 -21.27
C THR A 18 -21.73 4.39 -21.20
N ILE A 19 -21.55 3.43 -20.28
CA ILE A 19 -20.28 2.75 -20.04
C ILE A 19 -20.34 1.34 -20.62
N ALA A 20 -19.56 1.11 -21.68
CA ALA A 20 -19.45 -0.18 -22.34
C ALA A 20 -18.23 -0.95 -21.81
N LEU A 21 -18.37 -1.58 -20.64
CA LEU A 21 -17.34 -2.47 -20.09
C LEU A 21 -17.38 -3.84 -20.77
N ALA A 22 -16.20 -4.47 -20.90
CA ALA A 22 -16.13 -5.84 -21.39
C ALA A 22 -16.81 -6.80 -20.39
N ASN A 23 -17.50 -7.84 -20.89
CA ASN A 23 -18.20 -8.81 -20.04
C ASN A 23 -17.26 -9.41 -18.97
N LYS A 24 -16.02 -9.76 -19.32
CA LYS A 24 -14.99 -10.24 -18.37
C LYS A 24 -14.75 -9.28 -17.18
N THR A 25 -14.84 -7.97 -17.42
CA THR A 25 -14.55 -6.92 -16.44
C THR A 25 -15.76 -6.70 -15.56
N LEU A 26 -16.97 -6.75 -16.15
CA LEU A 26 -18.24 -6.79 -15.43
C LEU A 26 -18.35 -8.04 -14.54
N ASP A 27 -17.90 -9.20 -15.02
CA ASP A 27 -17.89 -10.46 -14.27
C ASP A 27 -16.94 -10.37 -13.08
N ALA A 28 -15.71 -9.91 -13.29
CA ALA A 28 -14.74 -9.72 -12.20
C ALA A 28 -15.22 -8.70 -11.16
N PHE A 29 -15.89 -7.63 -11.61
CA PHE A 29 -16.46 -6.64 -10.71
C PHE A 29 -17.64 -7.22 -9.91
N ALA A 30 -18.58 -7.88 -10.58
CA ALA A 30 -19.73 -8.51 -9.93
C ALA A 30 -19.30 -9.56 -8.89
N ALA A 31 -18.31 -10.40 -9.21
CA ALA A 31 -17.75 -11.37 -8.27
C ALA A 31 -17.12 -10.72 -7.02
N LYS A 32 -16.59 -9.49 -7.14
CA LYS A 32 -15.99 -8.75 -6.04
C LYS A 32 -17.03 -8.01 -5.19
N VAL A 33 -18.14 -7.58 -5.79
CA VAL A 33 -19.20 -6.83 -5.12
C VAL A 33 -20.28 -7.73 -4.55
N ALA A 34 -20.58 -8.86 -5.19
CA ALA A 34 -21.53 -9.89 -4.71
C ALA A 34 -21.35 -10.24 -3.23
N PRO A 35 -20.14 -10.59 -2.72
CA PRO A 35 -19.97 -10.93 -1.31
C PRO A 35 -20.12 -9.74 -0.35
N THR A 36 -20.09 -8.50 -0.86
CA THR A 36 -20.21 -7.29 -0.05
C THR A 36 -21.64 -6.83 0.16
N ILE A 37 -22.59 -7.38 -0.62
CA ILE A 37 -24.01 -7.03 -0.56
C ILE A 37 -24.80 -8.24 -0.04
N VAL A 38 -25.60 -8.02 0.99
CA VAL A 38 -26.50 -9.05 1.57
C VAL A 38 -27.58 -9.41 0.55
N ASP A 39 -27.92 -10.70 0.38
CA ASP A 39 -28.84 -11.21 -0.66
C ASP A 39 -30.18 -10.44 -0.79
N GLU A 40 -30.71 -9.98 0.34
CA GLU A 40 -31.98 -9.25 0.46
C GLU A 40 -31.84 -7.74 0.20
N ALA A 41 -30.66 -7.27 -0.18
CA ALA A 41 -30.44 -5.88 -0.48
C ALA A 41 -31.38 -5.43 -1.60
N GLU A 42 -32.05 -4.30 -1.36
CA GLU A 42 -32.89 -3.68 -2.36
C GLU A 42 -32.04 -3.15 -3.52
N ASP A 43 -32.69 -3.02 -4.67
CA ASP A 43 -32.11 -2.47 -5.88
C ASP A 43 -31.45 -1.09 -5.66
N GLY A 44 -31.98 -0.27 -4.75
CA GLY A 44 -31.36 1.00 -4.36
C GLY A 44 -30.04 0.87 -3.59
N VAL A 45 -29.85 -0.22 -2.83
CA VAL A 45 -28.59 -0.51 -2.12
C VAL A 45 -27.51 -0.95 -3.12
N ILE A 46 -27.90 -1.74 -4.11
CA ILE A 46 -27.00 -2.13 -5.22
C ILE A 46 -26.57 -0.86 -5.96
N ASP A 47 -27.50 0.01 -6.33
CA ASP A 47 -27.20 1.25 -7.03
C ASP A 47 -26.30 2.18 -6.21
N ALA A 48 -26.57 2.36 -4.91
CA ALA A 48 -25.74 3.19 -4.04
C ALA A 48 -24.30 2.65 -3.95
N GLN A 49 -24.13 1.33 -3.92
CA GLN A 49 -22.82 0.70 -3.92
C GLN A 49 -22.11 0.91 -5.25
N LEU A 50 -22.83 0.82 -6.38
CA LEU A 50 -22.27 1.11 -7.70
C LEU A 50 -21.85 2.58 -7.84
N ASP A 51 -22.68 3.51 -7.36
CA ASP A 51 -22.39 4.95 -7.37
C ASP A 51 -21.19 5.25 -6.45
N PHE A 52 -21.09 4.60 -5.29
CA PHE A 52 -19.92 4.67 -4.41
C PHE A 52 -18.65 4.20 -5.12
N PHE A 53 -18.68 3.03 -5.75
CA PHE A 53 -17.53 2.51 -6.49
C PHE A 53 -17.14 3.43 -7.65
N ASN A 54 -18.11 3.97 -8.38
CA ASN A 54 -17.83 4.92 -9.45
C ASN A 54 -17.17 6.19 -8.90
N GLY A 55 -17.64 6.68 -7.74
CA GLY A 55 -17.14 7.88 -7.07
C GLY A 55 -15.74 7.76 -6.43
N LEU A 56 -15.16 6.56 -6.34
CA LEU A 56 -13.80 6.37 -5.83
C LEU A 56 -12.71 6.99 -6.71
N HIS A 57 -13.05 7.31 -7.96
CA HIS A 57 -12.14 8.00 -8.89
C HIS A 57 -12.75 9.34 -9.32
N PRO A 58 -11.94 10.41 -9.44
CA PRO A 58 -12.41 11.73 -9.86
C PRO A 58 -13.07 11.73 -11.25
N ASP A 59 -12.64 10.82 -12.13
CA ASP A 59 -13.18 10.65 -13.48
C ASP A 59 -14.22 9.52 -13.60
N GLY A 60 -14.61 8.89 -12.49
CA GLY A 60 -15.48 7.70 -12.49
C GLY A 60 -14.71 6.39 -12.69
N ALA A 61 -14.75 5.49 -11.70
CA ALA A 61 -14.00 4.22 -11.75
C ALA A 61 -14.34 3.39 -12.99
N PHE A 62 -15.62 3.35 -13.37
CA PHE A 62 -16.08 2.58 -14.51
C PHE A 62 -15.60 3.16 -15.86
N LEU A 63 -15.43 4.49 -15.96
CA LEU A 63 -14.87 5.13 -17.14
C LEU A 63 -13.37 4.82 -17.28
N THR A 64 -12.64 4.80 -16.16
CA THR A 64 -11.21 4.41 -16.18
C THR A 64 -11.03 2.94 -16.59
N MET A 65 -11.91 2.06 -16.11
CA MET A 65 -11.91 0.64 -16.50
C MET A 65 -12.27 0.46 -17.98
N GLN A 66 -13.24 1.22 -18.50
CA GLN A 66 -13.57 1.21 -19.93
C GLN A 66 -12.38 1.63 -20.78
N LYS A 67 -11.70 2.74 -20.43
CA LYS A 67 -10.48 3.19 -21.14
C LYS A 67 -9.37 2.15 -21.10
N ALA A 68 -9.22 1.44 -19.98
CA ALA A 68 -8.23 0.36 -19.86
C ALA A 68 -8.58 -0.85 -20.74
N ASP A 69 -9.86 -1.23 -20.82
CA ASP A 69 -10.34 -2.28 -21.72
C ASP A 69 -10.16 -1.88 -23.19
N ASP A 70 -10.51 -0.65 -23.57
CA ASP A 70 -10.32 -0.14 -24.93
C ASP A 70 -8.84 -0.13 -25.32
N LYS A 71 -7.96 0.28 -24.40
CA LYS A 71 -6.51 0.23 -24.61
C LYS A 71 -6.03 -1.21 -24.78
N ALA A 72 -6.48 -2.13 -23.92
CA ALA A 72 -6.08 -3.54 -24.00
C ALA A 72 -6.56 -4.21 -25.31
N VAL A 73 -7.75 -3.87 -25.80
CA VAL A 73 -8.25 -4.34 -27.10
C VAL A 73 -7.40 -3.77 -28.24
N ASN A 74 -7.06 -2.48 -28.18
CA ASN A 74 -6.23 -1.83 -29.19
C ASN A 74 -4.80 -2.39 -29.20
N ASP A 75 -4.20 -2.63 -28.03
CA ASP A 75 -2.88 -3.24 -27.90
C ASP A 75 -2.87 -4.68 -28.42
N LYS A 76 -3.92 -5.47 -28.12
CA LYS A 76 -4.09 -6.80 -28.71
C LYS A 76 -4.29 -6.77 -30.22
N LYS A 77 -5.03 -5.79 -30.75
CA LYS A 77 -5.17 -5.61 -32.22
C LYS A 77 -3.84 -5.25 -32.87
N LYS A 78 -3.05 -4.37 -32.27
CA LYS A 78 -1.70 -4.02 -32.75
C LYS A 78 -0.74 -5.21 -32.70
N GLN A 79 -0.77 -6.00 -31.62
CA GLN A 79 0.01 -7.23 -31.52
C GLN A 79 -0.44 -8.29 -32.53
N ALA A 80 -1.75 -8.43 -32.75
CA ALA A 80 -2.28 -9.34 -33.76
C ALA A 80 -1.99 -8.89 -35.20
N GLN A 81 -1.95 -7.58 -35.48
CA GLN A 81 -1.48 -7.06 -36.77
C GLN A 81 0.02 -7.28 -36.97
N ASN A 82 0.84 -7.05 -35.94
CA ASN A 82 2.28 -7.32 -36.03
C ASN A 82 2.59 -8.81 -36.23
N ASN A 83 1.85 -9.72 -35.59
CA ASN A 83 2.01 -11.16 -35.77
C ASN A 83 1.46 -11.69 -37.10
N ASN A 84 0.65 -10.91 -37.82
CA ASN A 84 0.16 -11.28 -39.16
C ASN A 84 1.01 -10.68 -40.30
N SER A 85 2.02 -9.86 -39.96
CA SER A 85 2.94 -9.23 -40.91
C SER A 85 4.27 -9.97 -41.07
N GLU A 86 4.54 -11.05 -40.32
CA GLU A 86 5.78 -11.83 -40.43
C GLU A 86 5.92 -12.65 -41.72
N ASN A 87 4.97 -12.57 -42.67
CA ASN A 87 5.11 -13.22 -43.98
C ASN A 87 5.07 -12.29 -45.20
N GLN A 88 4.99 -10.97 -45.01
CA GLN A 88 5.11 -10.03 -46.12
C GLN A 88 5.73 -8.71 -45.65
N GLN A 89 7.06 -8.62 -45.69
CA GLN A 89 7.83 -7.44 -46.13
C GLN A 89 9.30 -7.59 -45.73
N PHE A 90 10.01 -8.49 -46.40
CA PHE A 90 11.34 -8.12 -46.85
C PHE A 90 11.15 -6.95 -47.83
N ASN A 91 11.92 -5.89 -47.66
CA ASN A 91 11.97 -4.69 -48.50
C ASN A 91 11.00 -3.56 -48.11
N GLN A 92 11.35 -2.78 -47.07
CA GLN A 92 11.65 -1.36 -47.28
C GLN A 92 12.44 -0.77 -46.10
N GLN A 93 13.67 -0.36 -46.42
CA GLN A 93 14.45 0.75 -45.85
C GLN A 93 14.25 1.09 -44.37
N ASN A 94 15.15 0.52 -43.57
CA ASN A 94 16.14 1.24 -42.77
C ASN A 94 16.08 2.79 -42.91
N GLN A 95 15.16 3.44 -42.18
CA GLN A 95 15.44 4.75 -41.62
C GLN A 95 15.83 4.54 -40.17
N GLN A 96 17.13 4.71 -39.91
CA GLN A 96 17.65 4.98 -38.58
C GLN A 96 16.94 6.23 -38.03
N GLN A 97 15.87 6.05 -37.26
CA GLN A 97 15.54 7.02 -36.24
C GLN A 97 16.45 6.70 -35.05
N GLN A 98 17.47 7.53 -34.91
CA GLN A 98 18.23 7.66 -33.67
C GLN A 98 17.24 7.70 -32.49
N PRO A 99 17.57 7.09 -31.34
CA PRO A 99 16.73 7.25 -30.16
C PRO A 99 16.53 8.75 -29.93
N PRO A 100 15.30 9.28 -29.83
CA PRO A 100 15.13 10.65 -29.40
C PRO A 100 15.71 10.73 -27.98
N ALA A 101 16.90 11.31 -27.90
CA ALA A 101 17.69 11.47 -26.68
C ALA A 101 17.10 12.49 -25.70
N GLU A 102 15.87 12.95 -25.93
CA GLU A 102 15.16 13.84 -25.02
C GLU A 102 13.72 13.36 -24.91
N MET A 103 13.37 12.81 -23.75
CA MET A 103 11.98 12.77 -23.32
C MET A 103 11.41 14.19 -23.47
N PRO A 104 10.33 14.40 -24.24
CA PRO A 104 9.80 15.73 -24.46
C PRO A 104 9.42 16.37 -23.12
N ASP A 105 9.60 17.68 -22.96
CA ASP A 105 9.46 18.36 -21.66
C ASP A 105 8.11 18.14 -20.97
N TRP A 106 7.05 17.89 -21.73
CA TRP A 106 5.73 17.54 -21.18
C TRP A 106 5.70 16.15 -20.50
N PHE A 107 6.63 15.27 -20.83
CA PHE A 107 6.75 13.91 -20.30
C PHE A 107 7.66 13.81 -19.07
N LYS A 108 8.60 14.76 -18.86
CA LYS A 108 9.43 14.85 -17.65
C LYS A 108 8.63 14.82 -16.33
N PRO A 109 7.54 15.60 -16.15
CA PRO A 109 6.74 15.52 -14.93
C PRO A 109 5.95 14.19 -14.80
N PHE A 110 5.71 13.49 -15.92
CA PHE A 110 5.04 12.20 -15.93
C PHE A 110 6.01 11.07 -15.56
N ALA A 111 7.23 11.09 -16.10
CA ALA A 111 8.30 10.17 -15.74
C ALA A 111 8.66 10.30 -14.24
N GLN A 112 8.82 11.51 -13.73
CA GLN A 112 9.04 11.75 -12.29
C GLN A 112 7.88 11.24 -11.43
N LYS A 113 6.63 11.39 -11.88
CA LYS A 113 5.47 10.85 -11.16
C LYS A 113 5.39 9.33 -11.20
N MET A 114 5.76 8.70 -12.31
CA MET A 114 5.83 7.24 -12.41
C MET A 114 6.93 6.67 -11.53
N GLU A 115 8.12 7.26 -11.56
CA GLU A 115 9.24 6.84 -10.72
C GLU A 115 8.92 7.00 -9.21
N ALA A 116 8.26 8.11 -8.84
CA ALA A 116 7.76 8.30 -7.48
C ALA A 116 6.70 7.25 -7.09
N LEU A 117 5.76 6.93 -7.98
CA LEU A 117 4.73 5.92 -7.74
C LEU A 117 5.29 4.50 -7.64
N GLU A 118 6.27 4.14 -8.47
CA GLU A 118 6.95 2.85 -8.40
C GLU A 118 7.74 2.73 -7.09
N THR A 119 8.41 3.81 -6.68
CA THR A 119 9.13 3.86 -5.41
C THR A 119 8.17 3.75 -4.22
N GLU A 120 7.03 4.42 -4.26
CA GLU A 120 6.00 4.37 -3.20
C GLU A 120 5.33 3.00 -3.11
N LYS A 121 5.04 2.37 -4.26
CA LYS A 121 4.53 0.99 -4.35
C LYS A 121 5.55 0.00 -3.78
N ALA A 122 6.81 0.12 -4.17
CA ALA A 122 7.89 -0.72 -3.66
C ALA A 122 8.03 -0.58 -2.13
N GLN A 123 8.03 0.65 -1.61
CA GLN A 123 8.06 0.91 -0.17
C GLN A 123 6.82 0.36 0.56
N THR A 124 5.63 0.48 -0.03
CA THR A 124 4.40 -0.06 0.56
C THR A 124 4.45 -1.59 0.64
N THR A 125 4.96 -2.26 -0.40
CA THR A 125 5.15 -3.72 -0.40
C THR A 125 6.18 -4.16 0.64
N ILE A 126 7.28 -3.43 0.77
CA ILE A 126 8.31 -3.67 1.79
C ILE A 126 7.73 -3.49 3.20
N GLN A 127 6.95 -2.43 3.43
CA GLN A 127 6.25 -2.20 4.71
C GLN A 127 5.28 -3.32 5.05
N GLN A 128 4.49 -3.79 4.09
CA GLN A 128 3.55 -4.89 4.29
C GLN A 128 4.26 -6.20 4.63
N LYS A 129 5.38 -6.49 3.96
CA LYS A 129 6.22 -7.66 4.26
C LYS A 129 6.81 -7.57 5.68
N LEU A 130 7.31 -6.39 6.07
CA LEU A 130 7.84 -6.14 7.41
C LEU A 130 6.75 -6.28 8.49
N SER A 131 5.57 -5.67 8.31
CA SER A 131 4.46 -5.79 9.26
C SER A 131 3.94 -7.22 9.38
N THR A 132 3.98 -8.00 8.30
CA THR A 132 3.57 -9.41 8.32
C THR A 132 4.55 -10.28 9.11
N ARG A 133 5.86 -10.02 8.99
CA ARG A 133 6.91 -10.67 9.78
C ARG A 133 6.82 -10.29 11.26
N LEU A 134 6.61 -9.01 11.56
CA LEU A 134 6.61 -8.46 12.91
C LEU A 134 5.21 -8.40 13.55
N LYS A 135 4.29 -9.30 13.17
CA LYS A 135 2.89 -9.30 13.65
C LYS A 135 2.75 -9.42 15.19
N ASP A 136 3.72 -10.05 15.84
CA ASP A 136 3.75 -10.29 17.29
C ASP A 136 4.43 -9.15 18.07
N ILE A 137 4.89 -8.12 17.36
CA ILE A 137 5.65 -6.99 17.89
C ILE A 137 4.81 -5.71 17.72
N PRO A 138 4.64 -4.92 18.79
CA PRO A 138 3.88 -3.67 18.70
C PRO A 138 4.49 -2.70 17.67
N ALA A 139 3.62 -2.00 16.94
CA ALA A 139 4.01 -1.01 15.92
C ALA A 139 4.95 0.10 16.42
N LEU A 140 5.01 0.30 17.72
CA LEU A 140 5.92 1.25 18.35
C LEU A 140 7.41 0.90 18.14
N PHE A 141 7.75 -0.39 18.01
CA PHE A 141 9.15 -0.84 17.88
C PHE A 141 9.73 -0.68 16.47
N TYR A 142 8.89 -0.64 15.45
CA TYR A 142 9.31 -0.50 14.06
C TYR A 142 8.92 0.83 13.41
N LYS A 143 8.22 1.71 14.16
CA LYS A 143 7.90 3.07 13.72
C LYS A 143 9.18 3.90 13.57
N GLY A 144 9.61 4.12 12.33
CA GLY A 144 10.81 4.88 11.98
C GLY A 144 12.00 4.03 11.51
N ARG A 145 11.92 2.70 11.62
CA ARG A 145 12.92 1.75 11.08
C ARG A 145 12.38 1.09 9.82
N LEU A 146 12.13 1.91 8.81
CA LEU A 146 11.63 1.44 7.51
C LEU A 146 12.82 1.03 6.64
N PRO A 147 12.97 -0.26 6.30
CA PRO A 147 14.01 -0.72 5.39
C PRO A 147 13.76 -0.11 4.00
N LYS A 148 14.84 0.31 3.34
CA LYS A 148 14.75 0.93 2.01
C LYS A 148 14.81 -0.11 0.90
N THR A 149 15.38 -1.28 1.20
CA THR A 149 15.54 -2.39 0.26
C THR A 149 14.99 -3.68 0.87
N GLU A 150 14.73 -4.67 0.00
CA GLU A 150 14.26 -6.00 0.44
C GLU A 150 15.36 -6.79 1.18
N GLU A 151 16.64 -6.49 0.90
CA GLU A 151 17.79 -7.09 1.58
C GLU A 151 17.93 -6.58 3.02
N GLU A 152 17.68 -5.29 3.25
CA GLU A 152 17.66 -4.69 4.60
C GLU A 152 16.45 -5.15 5.42
N LEU A 153 15.40 -5.65 4.77
CA LEU A 153 14.17 -6.07 5.45
C LEU A 153 14.44 -7.18 6.46
N GLU A 154 15.23 -8.20 6.10
CA GLU A 154 15.54 -9.30 7.00
C GLU A 154 16.41 -8.85 8.17
N THR A 155 17.41 -7.99 7.92
CA THR A 155 18.27 -7.44 8.97
C THR A 155 17.47 -6.58 9.95
N VAL A 156 16.66 -5.66 9.44
CA VAL A 156 15.83 -4.77 10.27
C VAL A 156 14.78 -5.57 11.05
N ALA A 157 14.14 -6.58 10.43
CA ALA A 157 13.21 -7.45 11.13
C ALA A 157 13.87 -8.21 12.29
N ALA A 158 15.06 -8.79 12.06
CA ALA A 158 15.81 -9.50 13.08
C ALA A 158 16.24 -8.57 14.23
N GLU A 159 16.67 -7.34 13.94
CA GLU A 159 16.99 -6.34 14.96
C GLU A 159 15.77 -5.95 15.81
N ILE A 160 14.61 -5.76 15.18
CA ILE A 160 13.37 -5.42 15.89
C ILE A 160 12.90 -6.59 16.77
N GLU A 161 13.02 -7.83 16.30
CA GLU A 161 12.74 -9.02 17.09
C GLU A 161 13.68 -9.16 18.29
N ALA A 162 14.97 -8.89 18.10
CA ALA A 162 15.96 -8.88 19.17
C ALA A 162 15.66 -7.81 20.22
N ASP A 163 15.37 -6.58 19.80
CA ASP A 163 15.02 -5.45 20.69
C ASP A 163 13.74 -5.74 21.48
N TYR A 164 12.72 -6.33 20.85
CA TYR A 164 11.48 -6.68 21.52
C TYR A 164 11.66 -7.83 22.52
N THR A 165 12.51 -8.80 22.19
CA THR A 165 12.86 -9.90 23.11
C THR A 165 13.62 -9.39 24.32
N ALA A 166 14.60 -8.50 24.11
CA ALA A 166 15.31 -7.83 25.20
C ALA A 166 14.36 -7.00 26.08
N PHE A 167 13.43 -6.25 25.48
CA PHE A 167 12.42 -5.51 26.21
C PHE A 167 11.51 -6.41 27.06
N LYS A 168 11.03 -7.53 26.51
CA LYS A 168 10.23 -8.51 27.26
C LYS A 168 11.01 -9.08 28.45
N GLN A 169 12.29 -9.39 28.25
CA GLN A 169 13.15 -9.91 29.30
C GLN A 169 13.41 -8.85 30.39
N GLU A 170 13.67 -7.61 30.01
CA GLU A 170 13.82 -6.47 30.92
C GLU A 170 12.53 -6.21 31.73
N ALA A 171 11.37 -6.27 31.08
CA ALA A 171 10.07 -6.10 31.72
C ALA A 171 9.78 -7.23 32.72
N ALA A 172 10.08 -8.49 32.35
CA ALA A 172 9.95 -9.64 33.24
C ALA A 172 10.91 -9.57 34.43
N ASN A 173 12.16 -9.15 34.21
CA ASN A 173 13.15 -8.97 35.29
C ASN A 173 12.78 -7.78 36.21
N SER A 174 12.20 -6.73 35.65
CA SER A 174 11.73 -5.56 36.41
C SER A 174 10.47 -5.88 37.21
N SER A 175 9.55 -6.71 36.70
CA SER A 175 8.39 -7.16 37.46
C SER A 175 8.77 -8.19 38.54
N ALA A 176 9.80 -9.00 38.31
CA ALA A 176 10.32 -9.95 39.29
C ALA A 176 11.06 -9.26 40.45
N ASN A 177 11.70 -8.11 40.20
CA ASN A 177 12.35 -7.29 41.23
C ASN A 177 11.45 -6.18 41.81
N GLY A 178 10.27 -5.97 41.21
CA GLY A 178 9.26 -5.01 41.63
C GLY A 178 8.31 -5.61 42.66
N GLY A 179 8.78 -5.79 43.90
CA GLY A 179 7.89 -5.98 45.04
C GLY A 179 6.84 -4.85 45.09
N PRO A 180 5.67 -5.09 45.74
CA PRO A 180 4.59 -4.11 45.79
C PRO A 180 5.14 -2.73 46.20
N PRO A 181 4.66 -1.63 45.59
CA PRO A 181 5.13 -0.29 45.95
C PRO A 181 5.00 -0.13 47.46
N PRO A 182 6.04 0.41 48.15
CA PRO A 182 5.99 0.57 49.60
C PRO A 182 4.73 1.34 49.95
N ARG A 183 3.83 0.65 50.66
CA ARG A 183 2.54 1.19 51.09
C ARG A 183 2.85 2.39 51.99
N GLY A 184 2.47 3.57 51.52
CA GLY A 184 2.94 4.84 52.07
C GLY A 184 2.82 4.92 53.59
N THR A 185 3.95 5.20 54.24
CA THR A 185 4.00 5.85 55.54
C THR A 185 5.34 6.57 55.62
N GLY A 186 5.30 7.89 55.81
CA GLY A 186 6.45 8.67 56.27
C GLY A 186 7.22 9.43 55.19
N ILE A 187 7.07 10.75 55.24
CA ILE A 187 8.02 11.74 54.71
C ILE A 187 9.43 11.40 55.24
N SER A 188 10.42 11.25 54.36
CA SER A 188 11.83 11.48 54.68
C SER A 188 12.62 11.84 53.41
N THR A 189 13.17 13.04 53.44
CA THR A 189 14.18 13.61 52.55
C THR A 189 15.48 12.80 52.60
N ALA A 190 16.23 12.77 51.50
CA ALA A 190 17.49 12.03 51.24
C ALA A 190 17.25 10.54 50.87
N ASP A 191 17.75 9.98 49.76
CA ASP A 191 19.03 10.19 49.10
C ASP A 191 18.96 9.82 47.60
N ASN A 192 19.93 10.31 46.87
CA ASN A 192 20.00 10.45 45.43
C ASN A 192 20.24 9.12 44.70
N LYS A 193 19.23 8.57 44.00
CA LYS A 193 19.44 7.56 42.94
C LYS A 193 18.71 7.93 41.66
N VAL A 194 19.13 9.03 41.05
CA VAL A 194 18.90 9.28 39.62
C VAL A 194 19.56 8.14 38.85
N SER A 195 18.77 7.40 38.07
CA SER A 195 19.27 6.27 37.27
C SER A 195 20.36 6.75 36.29
N PRO A 196 21.36 5.91 35.94
CA PRO A 196 22.43 6.27 35.00
C PRO A 196 21.91 6.80 33.66
N ALA A 197 20.76 6.30 33.21
CA ALA A 197 20.07 6.75 32.00
C ALA A 197 19.57 8.20 32.11
N MET A 198 19.10 8.61 33.28
CA MET A 198 18.54 9.94 33.51
C MET A 198 19.64 10.99 33.69
N LYS A 199 20.81 10.60 34.22
CA LYS A 199 22.02 11.45 34.15
C LYS A 199 22.46 11.70 32.70
N ARG A 200 22.50 10.66 31.86
CA ARG A 200 22.86 10.80 30.44
C ARG A 200 21.90 11.68 29.65
N LEU A 201 20.61 11.63 29.98
CA LEU A 201 19.60 12.47 29.33
C LEU A 201 19.78 13.95 29.71
N ILE A 202 20.03 14.23 30.99
CA ILE A 202 20.25 15.58 31.50
C ILE A 202 21.56 16.17 30.94
N GLU A 203 22.61 15.37 30.76
CA GLU A 203 23.87 15.81 30.12
C GLU A 203 23.64 16.18 28.64
N ARG A 204 22.90 15.34 27.90
CA ARG A 204 22.57 15.58 26.48
C ARG A 204 21.70 16.82 26.28
N GLU A 205 20.75 17.06 27.17
CA GLU A 205 19.92 18.28 27.13
C GLU A 205 20.69 19.56 27.47
N LYS A 206 21.79 19.46 28.24
CA LYS A 206 22.65 20.61 28.52
C LYS A 206 23.55 20.97 27.34
N GLU A 207 24.05 19.99 26.59
CA GLU A 207 24.86 20.24 25.38
C GLU A 207 24.03 20.83 24.23
N THR A 208 22.76 20.45 24.09
CA THR A 208 21.89 20.92 22.99
C THR A 208 21.33 22.32 23.18
N LYS A 209 21.53 22.97 24.34
CA LYS A 209 21.10 24.35 24.60
C LYS A 209 22.23 25.40 24.54
N GLN A 210 23.46 25.00 24.20
CA GLN A 210 24.59 25.93 24.06
C GLN A 210 25.19 26.01 22.64
N VAL A 211 24.44 25.61 21.61
CA VAL A 211 24.79 25.86 20.20
C VAL A 211 23.70 26.65 19.53
#